data_AF-A0A936QPZ9-F1
#
_entry.id   AF-A0A936QPZ9-F1
#
_cell.length_a   1.000
_cell.length_b   1.000
_cell.length_c   1.000
_cell.angle_alpha   90.00
_cell.angle_beta   90.00
_cell.angle_gamma   90.00
#
_symmetry.space_group_name_H-M   'P 1'
#
loop_
_entity.id
_entity.type
_entity.pdbx_description
1 polymer ?
#
loop_
_entity_poly.entity_id
_entity_poly.type
_entity_poly.pdbx_seq_one_letter_code
_entity_poly.pdbx_strand_id
1 'polypeptide(L)'
;MRFDQVRTGFILGLLAPAVGLLLYSVFAVTVLRPELELGFLLKRMLFGIRGNIAPTLSLSLLADVVLFFWLDRKRMLKAMRGVIGAMFVYGAAIVLLLLLWGRDFM
;
A
#
# COMPACT_ATOMS: atom_id res chain seq x y z
N MET A 1 14.45 -19.58 -12.59
CA MET A 1 13.40 -18.67 -12.06
C MET A 1 13.85 -17.21 -12.20
N ARG A 2 13.66 -16.60 -13.37
CA ARG A 2 14.21 -15.28 -13.71
C ARG A 2 13.67 -14.12 -12.85
N PHE A 3 12.49 -14.31 -12.25
CA PHE A 3 11.81 -13.34 -11.39
C PHE A 3 12.22 -13.41 -9.91
N ASP A 4 12.94 -14.45 -9.46
CA ASP A 4 13.37 -14.59 -8.06
C ASP A 4 14.61 -13.71 -7.80
N GLN A 5 14.36 -12.42 -7.72
CA GLN A 5 15.37 -11.40 -7.46
C GLN A 5 14.83 -10.44 -6.41
N VAL A 6 15.72 -9.95 -5.55
CA VAL A 6 15.38 -8.97 -4.51
C VAL A 6 14.74 -7.72 -5.14
N ARG A 7 15.29 -7.25 -6.26
CA ARG A 7 14.77 -6.08 -7.00
C ARG A 7 13.32 -6.28 -7.45
N THR A 8 13.00 -7.44 -8.01
CA THR A 8 11.62 -7.76 -8.44
C THR A 8 10.68 -7.71 -7.26
N GLY A 9 11.04 -8.38 -6.16
CA GLY A 9 10.26 -8.37 -4.93
C GLY A 9 10.04 -6.97 -4.37
N PHE A 10 11.09 -6.15 -4.36
CA PHE A 10 11.03 -4.78 -3.86
C PHE A 10 10.10 -3.90 -4.70
N ILE A 11 10.21 -3.98 -6.04
CA ILE A 11 9.31 -3.23 -6.92
C ILE A 11 7.86 -3.69 -6.73
N LEU A 12 7.62 -5.01 -6.66
CA LEU A 12 6.29 -5.53 -6.44
C LEU A 12 5.73 -5.12 -5.07
N GLY A 13 6.54 -5.12 -4.02
CA GLY A 13 6.13 -4.67 -2.69
C GLY A 13 5.89 -3.16 -2.57
N LEU A 14 6.51 -2.34 -3.43
CA LEU A 14 6.15 -0.92 -3.52
C LEU A 14 4.84 -0.69 -4.27
N LEU A 15 4.54 -1.53 -5.27
CA LEU A 15 3.35 -1.41 -6.10
C LEU A 15 2.11 -2.04 -5.45
N ALA A 16 2.28 -3.12 -4.69
CA ALA A 16 1.19 -3.88 -4.10
C ALA A 16 0.28 -3.02 -3.19
N PRO A 17 0.80 -2.13 -2.32
CA PRO A 17 -0.05 -1.24 -1.54
C PRO A 17 -0.90 -0.31 -2.41
N ALA A 18 -0.33 0.25 -3.47
CA ALA A 18 -1.08 1.09 -4.41
C ALA A 18 -2.18 0.30 -5.13
N VAL A 19 -1.86 -0.92 -5.58
CA VAL A 19 -2.85 -1.82 -6.20
C VAL A 19 -3.94 -2.22 -5.20
N GLY A 20 -3.58 -2.53 -3.96
CA GLY A 20 -4.53 -2.87 -2.91
C GLY A 20 -5.49 -1.72 -2.59
N LEU A 21 -4.98 -0.49 -2.51
CA LEU A 21 -5.80 0.71 -2.32
C LEU A 21 -6.76 0.92 -3.50
N LEU A 22 -6.29 0.76 -4.73
CA LEU A 22 -7.13 0.87 -5.92
C LEU A 22 -8.22 -0.21 -5.95
N LEU A 23 -7.86 -1.48 -5.69
CA LEU A 23 -8.82 -2.58 -5.65
C LEU A 23 -9.88 -2.37 -4.57
N TYR A 24 -9.48 -1.95 -3.37
CA TYR A 24 -10.42 -1.59 -2.31
C TYR A 24 -11.34 -0.46 -2.73
N SER A 25 -10.79 0.59 -3.35
CA SER A 25 -11.56 1.75 -3.78
C SER A 25 -12.57 1.40 -4.86
N VAL A 26 -12.16 0.58 -5.85
CA VAL A 26 -13.05 0.03 -6.88
C VAL A 26 -14.16 -0.81 -6.24
N PHE A 27 -13.81 -1.74 -5.35
CA PHE A 27 -14.79 -2.55 -4.63
C PHE A 27 -15.78 -1.69 -3.84
N ALA A 28 -15.28 -0.67 -3.15
CA ALA A 28 -16.08 0.26 -2.37
C ALA A 28 -17.09 1.01 -3.23
N VAL A 29 -16.68 1.56 -4.38
CA VAL A 29 -17.61 2.25 -5.28
C VAL A 29 -18.55 1.30 -6.00
N THR A 30 -18.15 0.06 -6.31
CA THR A 30 -19.05 -0.86 -7.04
C THR A 30 -20.08 -1.55 -6.14
N VAL A 31 -19.73 -1.82 -4.88
CA VAL A 31 -20.52 -2.70 -3.99
C VAL A 31 -21.11 -1.94 -2.80
N LEU A 32 -20.32 -1.08 -2.14
CA LEU A 32 -20.71 -0.46 -0.88
C LEU A 32 -21.40 0.90 -1.08
N ARG A 33 -20.95 1.67 -2.07
CA ARG A 33 -21.28 3.07 -2.29
C ARG A 33 -21.31 3.41 -3.79
N PRO A 34 -22.26 2.85 -4.57
CA PRO A 34 -22.39 3.11 -6.01
C PRO A 34 -22.62 4.58 -6.37
N GLU A 35 -23.08 5.39 -5.42
CA GLU A 35 -23.25 6.83 -5.58
C GLU A 35 -21.93 7.63 -5.63
N LEU A 36 -20.80 7.02 -5.24
CA LEU A 36 -19.51 7.70 -5.13
C LEU A 36 -18.62 7.43 -6.35
N GLU A 37 -18.04 8.49 -6.90
CA GLU A 37 -17.03 8.36 -7.95
C GLU A 37 -15.68 7.88 -7.37
N LEU A 38 -14.98 7.02 -8.12
CA LEU A 38 -13.68 6.46 -7.70
C LEU A 38 -12.65 7.53 -7.37
N GLY A 39 -12.52 8.54 -8.24
CA GLY A 39 -11.58 9.65 -8.06
C GLY A 39 -11.91 10.49 -6.82
N PHE A 40 -13.21 10.70 -6.55
CA PHE A 40 -13.66 11.38 -5.35
C PHE A 40 -13.32 10.59 -4.09
N LEU A 41 -13.57 9.27 -4.08
CA LEU A 41 -13.26 8.42 -2.94
C LEU A 41 -11.76 8.39 -2.65
N LEU A 42 -10.92 8.17 -3.67
CA LEU A 42 -9.46 8.18 -3.53
C LEU A 42 -8.95 9.52 -3.00
N LYS A 43 -9.42 10.63 -3.59
CA LYS A 43 -9.08 11.97 -3.10
C LYS A 43 -9.54 12.18 -1.67
N ARG A 44 -10.70 11.64 -1.28
CA ARG A 44 -11.20 11.74 0.09
C ARG A 44 -10.39 10.93 1.08
N MET A 45 -10.02 9.69 0.75
CA MET A 45 -9.22 8.82 1.61
C MET A 45 -7.80 9.37 1.80
N LEU A 46 -7.20 9.86 0.71
CA LEU A 46 -5.84 10.37 0.71
C LEU A 46 -5.73 11.85 1.08
N PHE A 47 -6.74 12.69 0.89
CA PHE A 47 -6.58 14.14 1.11
C PHE A 47 -7.81 14.82 1.73
N GLY A 48 -8.96 14.14 1.78
CA GLY A 48 -10.22 14.76 2.19
C GLY A 48 -10.44 14.86 3.69
N ILE A 49 -9.69 14.11 4.50
CA ILE A 49 -9.77 14.17 5.96
C ILE A 49 -8.35 14.36 6.49
N ARG A 50 -8.12 15.45 7.23
CA ARG A 50 -6.81 15.75 7.85
C ARG A 50 -6.38 14.55 8.71
N GLY A 51 -5.14 14.10 8.52
CA GLY A 51 -4.59 12.96 9.26
C GLY A 51 -5.01 11.57 8.75
N ASN A 52 -5.88 11.46 7.75
CA ASN A 52 -6.36 10.16 7.26
C ASN A 52 -5.42 9.47 6.25
N ILE A 53 -4.37 10.17 5.79
CA ILE A 53 -3.34 9.62 4.90
C ILE A 53 -2.63 8.44 5.54
N ALA A 54 -2.04 8.64 6.73
CA ALA A 54 -1.22 7.63 7.38
C ALA A 54 -2.00 6.34 7.71
N PRO A 55 -3.24 6.40 8.24
CA PRO A 55 -4.09 5.21 8.38
C PRO A 55 -4.41 4.54 7.06
N THR A 56 -4.74 5.30 6.01
CA THR A 56 -5.08 4.75 4.69
C THR A 56 -3.88 4.02 4.06
N LEU A 57 -2.69 4.63 4.10
CA LEU A 57 -1.46 4.04 3.60
C LEU A 57 -1.06 2.81 4.44
N SER A 58 -1.23 2.87 5.77
CA SER A 58 -0.99 1.72 6.65
C SER A 58 -1.90 0.54 6.34
N LEU A 59 -3.18 0.78 6.04
CA LEU A 59 -4.11 -0.28 5.66
C LEU A 59 -3.73 -0.88 4.31
N SER A 60 -3.25 -0.07 3.37
CA SER A 60 -2.84 -0.53 2.04
C SER A 60 -1.64 -1.50 2.08
N LEU A 61 -0.77 -1.40 3.09
CA LEU A 61 0.34 -2.34 3.31
C LEU A 61 -0.12 -3.79 3.53
N LEU A 62 -1.37 -4.03 3.92
CA LEU A 62 -1.90 -5.39 4.03
C LEU A 62 -1.90 -6.12 2.68
N ALA A 63 -1.87 -5.40 1.56
CA ALA A 63 -1.73 -6.00 0.23
C ALA A 63 -0.38 -6.72 0.05
N ASP A 64 0.68 -6.26 0.73
CA ASP A 64 2.00 -6.92 0.70
C ASP A 64 1.97 -8.30 1.34
N VAL A 65 1.09 -8.51 2.33
CA VAL A 65 0.92 -9.83 2.97
C VAL A 65 0.39 -10.85 1.95
N VAL A 66 -0.59 -10.46 1.15
CA VAL A 66 -1.14 -11.33 0.09
C VAL A 66 -0.07 -11.64 -0.96
N LEU A 67 0.69 -10.62 -1.38
CA LEU A 67 1.80 -10.79 -2.32
C LEU A 67 2.89 -11.72 -1.74
N PHE A 68 3.22 -11.56 -0.46
CA PHE A 68 4.23 -12.35 0.23
C PHE A 68 3.88 -13.84 0.22
N PHE A 69 2.66 -14.20 0.64
CA PHE A 69 2.21 -15.60 0.61
C PHE A 69 2.11 -16.17 -0.80
N TRP A 70 1.78 -15.34 -1.80
CA TRP A 70 1.78 -15.79 -3.18
C TRP A 70 3.18 -16.12 -3.70
N LEU A 71 4.20 -15.32 -3.32
CA LEU A 71 5.60 -15.59 -3.63
C LEU A 71 6.15 -16.80 -2.86
N ASP A 72 5.70 -17.01 -1.63
CA ASP A 72 6.05 -18.17 -0.80
C ASP A 72 5.61 -19.48 -1.45
N ARG A 73 4.36 -19.55 -1.95
CA ARG A 73 3.86 -20.71 -2.71
C ARG A 73 4.71 -21.04 -3.94
N LYS A 74 5.37 -20.03 -4.52
CA LYS A 74 6.27 -20.17 -5.68
C LYS A 74 7.73 -20.41 -5.28
N ARG A 75 8.03 -20.50 -3.98
CA ARG A 75 9.37 -20.65 -3.39
C ARG A 75 10.33 -19.54 -3.81
N MET A 76 9.84 -18.31 -4.01
CA MET A 76 10.62 -17.15 -4.46
C MET A 76 11.22 -16.37 -3.29
N LEU A 77 12.16 -16.98 -2.56
CA LEU A 77 12.72 -16.44 -1.32
C LEU A 77 13.42 -15.09 -1.49
N LYS A 78 14.10 -14.83 -2.62
CA LYS A 78 14.79 -13.55 -2.85
C LYS A 78 13.77 -12.44 -3.09
N ALA A 79 12.72 -12.73 -3.85
CA ALA A 79 11.62 -11.78 -4.06
C ALA A 79 10.90 -11.47 -2.74
N MET A 80 10.65 -12.47 -1.88
CA MET A 80 10.04 -12.25 -0.56
C MET A 80 10.85 -11.28 0.31
N ARG A 81 12.19 -11.41 0.32
CA ARG A 81 13.08 -10.44 1.01
C ARG A 81 12.95 -9.03 0.44
N GLY A 82 12.77 -8.92 -0.88
CA GLY A 82 12.48 -7.65 -1.54
C GLY A 82 11.18 -7.02 -1.06
N VAL A 83 10.10 -7.80 -0.96
CA VAL A 83 8.80 -7.34 -0.44
C VAL A 83 8.93 -6.83 0.98
N ILE A 84 9.59 -7.59 1.87
CA ILE A 84 9.85 -7.15 3.25
C ILE A 84 10.64 -5.83 3.26
N GLY A 85 11.67 -5.70 2.43
CA GLY A 85 12.43 -4.46 2.29
C GLY A 85 11.57 -3.27 1.86
N ALA A 86 10.64 -3.49 0.93
CA ALA A 86 9.69 -2.47 0.50
C ALA A 86 8.73 -2.08 1.62
N MET A 87 8.21 -3.04 2.40
CA MET A 87 7.35 -2.78 3.56
C MET A 87 8.04 -1.87 4.58
N PHE A 88 9.34 -2.09 4.85
CA PHE A 88 10.10 -1.22 5.76
C PHE A 88 10.27 0.19 5.20
N VAL A 89 10.61 0.34 3.91
CA VAL A 89 10.75 1.66 3.27
C VAL A 89 9.42 2.41 3.28
N TYR A 90 8.33 1.72 2.97
CA TYR A 90 6.99 2.27 2.95
C TYR A 90 6.52 2.65 4.37
N GLY A 91 6.76 1.78 5.36
CA GLY A 91 6.50 2.08 6.77
C GLY A 91 7.28 3.30 7.25
N ALA A 92 8.56 3.42 6.91
CA ALA A 92 9.36 4.61 7.21
C ALA A 92 8.78 5.87 6.53
N ALA A 93 8.32 5.77 5.29
CA ALA A 93 7.65 6.87 4.60
C ALA A 93 6.35 7.30 5.29
N ILE A 94 5.52 6.36 5.77
CA ILE A 94 4.31 6.66 6.55
C ILE A 94 4.67 7.41 7.84
N VAL A 95 5.67 6.95 8.58
CA VAL A 95 6.11 7.60 9.82
C VAL A 95 6.65 9.00 9.54
N LEU A 96 7.44 9.18 8.49
CA LEU A 96 7.91 10.51 8.06
C LEU A 96 6.75 11.44 7.69
N LEU A 97 5.77 10.95 6.94
CA LEU A 97 4.55 11.70 6.63
C LEU A 97 3.80 12.10 7.89
N LEU A 98 3.66 11.19 8.86
CA LEU A 98 3.00 11.47 10.14
C LEU A 98 3.75 12.55 10.93
N LEU A 99 5.08 12.48 10.98
CA LEU A 99 5.92 13.46 11.68
C LEU A 99 5.90 14.83 11.01
N LEU A 100 6.01 14.89 9.68
CA LEU A 100 5.97 16.14 8.93
C LEU A 100 4.61 16.82 9.08
N TRP A 101 3.53 16.06 8.93
CA TRP A 101 2.18 16.61 9.05
C TRP A 101 1.80 16.95 10.49
N GLY A 102 2.38 16.26 11.48
CA GLY A 102 2.22 16.58 12.89
C GLY A 102 3.00 17.83 13.33
N ARG A 103 4.11 18.15 12.66
CA ARG A 103 4.94 19.32 12.96
C ARG A 103 4.33 20.66 12.57
N ASP A 104 3.47 20.70 11.56
CA ASP A 104 2.79 21.94 11.12
C ASP A 104 1.73 22.45 12.14
N PHE A 105 1.62 21.81 13.31
CA PHE A 105 0.65 22.09 14.37
C PHE A 105 1.27 22.38 15.75
N MET A 106 2.60 22.56 15.84
CA MET A 106 3.27 23.12 17.03
C MET A 106 3.67 24.57 16.81
#